data_AF-A0A521Q961-F1
#
_entry.id   AF-A0A521Q961-F1
#
_cell.length_a   1.000
_cell.length_b   1.000
_cell.length_c   1.000
_cell.angle_alpha   90.00
_cell.angle_beta   90.00
_cell.angle_gamma   90.00
#
_symmetry.space_group_name_H-M   'P 1'
#
loop_
_entity.id
_entity.type
_entity.pdbx_description
1 polymer ?
#
loop_
_entity_poly.entity_id
_entity_poly.type
_entity_poly.pdbx_seq_one_letter_code
_entity_poly.pdbx_strand_id
1 'polypeptide(L)'
;MPRPIQAHIDLSALKNNLRVARRLTSSRIMAVIKANAYGHGLPRIAKALEDAEGIALLDIQDAIQLRDAGSRQTILLLEGFFVPEDMPLIAEYDFATVIHSTQQLDWLDAYPRRNALHVWLKINSGMNRLGFVPQEIPAVMERLKSHRAVRDVILMTHFSHADEAEGVAAQLERFNGLAAAYRAPRSLANSAALLRYPATHGDWVRPGIMLYGASPFADVSAQQLGLQPVMTLTSEIISVREIRSGEYIGYAGLFRADCGMRIGTVACGYADGYPRHAPTGTPILVNGQRTRTLGRVSMDMIGVDLSDIAGARVGSRATLWGDGMPVEEVAHAAGTISYELLCALTARVPVRY
;
A
#
# COMPACT_ATOMS: atom_id res chain seq x y z
N MET A 1 -13.10 -6.07 -29.65
CA MET A 1 -12.19 -6.42 -28.55
C MET A 1 -12.29 -5.35 -27.49
N PRO A 2 -12.33 -5.68 -26.19
CA PRO A 2 -12.16 -4.67 -25.15
C PRO A 2 -10.78 -4.00 -25.30
N ARG A 3 -10.63 -2.78 -24.77
CA ARG A 3 -9.36 -2.05 -24.77
C ARG A 3 -8.23 -2.96 -24.22
N PRO A 4 -7.05 -3.02 -24.87
CA PRO A 4 -6.00 -3.96 -24.49
C PRO A 4 -5.21 -3.40 -23.29
N ILE A 5 -5.82 -3.44 -22.12
CA ILE A 5 -5.21 -3.09 -20.84
C ILE A 5 -5.71 -4.06 -19.78
N GLN A 6 -4.84 -4.49 -18.87
CA GLN A 6 -5.18 -5.38 -17.77
C GLN A 6 -4.15 -5.29 -16.64
N ALA A 7 -4.62 -5.51 -15.41
CA ALA A 7 -3.77 -5.79 -14.26
C ALA A 7 -3.86 -7.26 -13.91
N HIS A 8 -2.73 -7.97 -13.91
CA HIS A 8 -2.64 -9.33 -13.39
C HIS A 8 -2.14 -9.30 -11.95
N ILE A 9 -2.79 -10.05 -11.06
CA ILE A 9 -2.52 -10.11 -9.62
C ILE A 9 -2.09 -11.53 -9.26
N ASP A 10 -0.79 -11.72 -9.04
CA ASP A 10 -0.23 -13.03 -8.70
C ASP A 10 -0.40 -13.34 -7.20
N LEU A 11 -1.41 -14.15 -6.88
CA LEU A 11 -1.66 -14.58 -5.50
C LEU A 11 -0.57 -15.49 -4.93
N SER A 12 0.23 -16.15 -5.77
CA SER A 12 1.37 -16.95 -5.32
C SER A 12 2.52 -16.05 -4.87
N ALA A 13 2.77 -14.94 -5.58
CA ALA A 13 3.71 -13.91 -5.18
C ALA A 13 3.30 -13.25 -3.85
N LEU A 14 2.00 -12.96 -3.67
CA LEU A 14 1.48 -12.43 -2.41
C LEU A 14 1.75 -13.40 -1.23
N LYS A 15 1.46 -14.69 -1.42
CA LYS A 15 1.75 -15.72 -0.42
C LYS A 15 3.25 -15.86 -0.15
N ASN A 16 4.09 -15.70 -1.18
CA ASN A 16 5.54 -15.63 -0.99
C ASN A 16 5.93 -14.47 -0.08
N ASN A 17 5.41 -13.28 -0.33
CA ASN A 17 5.76 -12.08 0.43
C ASN A 17 5.29 -12.17 1.88
N LEU A 18 4.14 -12.81 2.15
CA LEU A 18 3.72 -13.15 3.50
C LEU A 18 4.70 -14.12 4.19
N ARG A 19 5.21 -15.14 3.48
CA ARG A 19 6.25 -16.04 4.02
C ARG A 19 7.56 -15.30 4.30
N VAL A 20 7.94 -14.33 3.46
CA VAL A 20 9.10 -13.46 3.73
C VAL A 20 8.89 -12.69 5.04
N ALA A 21 7.73 -12.03 5.20
CA ALA A 21 7.40 -11.32 6.44
C ALA A 21 7.45 -12.26 7.66
N ARG A 22 6.90 -13.47 7.55
CA ARG A 22 6.91 -14.47 8.63
C ARG A 22 8.30 -14.94 9.03
N ARG A 23 9.25 -15.03 8.09
CA ARG A 23 10.64 -15.43 8.39
C ARG A 23 11.39 -14.37 9.20
N LEU A 24 10.96 -13.12 9.14
CA LEU A 24 11.63 -12.01 9.82
C LEU A 24 11.23 -11.89 11.29
N THR A 25 10.08 -12.44 11.69
CA THR A 25 9.52 -12.17 13.01
C THR A 25 8.72 -13.35 13.58
N SER A 26 8.77 -13.50 14.90
CA SER A 26 7.86 -14.38 15.65
C SER A 26 6.57 -13.66 16.09
N SER A 27 6.47 -12.35 15.85
CA SER A 27 5.28 -11.55 16.16
C SER A 27 4.10 -11.97 15.27
N ARG A 28 2.89 -11.65 15.72
CA ARG A 28 1.68 -11.83 14.91
C ARG A 28 1.67 -10.85 13.75
N ILE A 29 1.20 -11.27 12.59
CA ILE A 29 1.13 -10.46 11.38
C ILE A 29 -0.29 -9.92 11.22
N MET A 30 -0.38 -8.59 11.20
CA MET A 30 -1.57 -7.84 10.81
C MET A 30 -1.39 -7.35 9.37
N ALA A 31 -1.89 -8.12 8.40
CA ALA A 31 -1.73 -7.79 6.98
C ALA A 31 -2.53 -6.55 6.61
N VAL A 32 -1.86 -5.51 6.11
CA VAL A 32 -2.52 -4.22 5.82
C VAL A 32 -3.09 -4.25 4.40
N ILE A 33 -4.42 -4.19 4.30
CA ILE A 33 -5.19 -4.35 3.05
C ILE A 33 -6.14 -3.17 2.77
N LYS A 34 -5.92 -2.00 3.39
CA LYS A 34 -6.68 -0.77 3.10
C LYS A 34 -6.60 -0.34 1.62
N ALA A 35 -7.47 0.57 1.20
CA ALA A 35 -7.51 1.10 -0.16
C ALA A 35 -7.62 0.00 -1.23
N ASN A 36 -8.62 -0.88 -1.08
CA ASN A 36 -8.85 -2.04 -1.95
C ASN A 36 -7.61 -2.95 -2.07
N ALA A 37 -6.98 -3.28 -0.94
CA ALA A 37 -5.70 -3.99 -0.89
C ALA A 37 -4.62 -3.33 -1.76
N TYR A 38 -4.44 -2.02 -1.60
CA TYR A 38 -3.47 -1.22 -2.35
C TYR A 38 -3.69 -1.36 -3.88
N GLY A 39 -4.96 -1.37 -4.30
CA GLY A 39 -5.38 -1.55 -5.69
C GLY A 39 -5.39 -3.00 -6.21
N HIS A 40 -5.06 -4.01 -5.39
CA HIS A 40 -4.98 -5.41 -5.82
C HIS A 40 -6.28 -6.19 -5.68
N GLY A 41 -7.32 -5.61 -5.07
CA GLY A 41 -8.65 -6.21 -4.94
C GLY A 41 -8.89 -6.92 -3.61
N LEU A 42 -9.73 -6.32 -2.78
CA LEU A 42 -9.89 -6.69 -1.37
C LEU A 42 -10.27 -8.16 -1.12
N PRO A 43 -11.33 -8.75 -1.72
CA PRO A 43 -11.79 -10.07 -1.31
C PRO A 43 -10.81 -11.20 -1.63
N ARG A 44 -10.15 -11.14 -2.80
CA ARG A 44 -9.19 -12.15 -3.25
C ARG A 44 -7.89 -12.05 -2.47
N ILE A 45 -7.44 -10.83 -2.18
CA ILE A 45 -6.25 -10.59 -1.35
C ILE A 45 -6.47 -11.06 0.08
N ALA A 46 -7.62 -10.72 0.70
CA ALA A 46 -7.94 -11.18 2.05
C ALA A 46 -7.93 -12.72 2.14
N LYS A 47 -8.56 -13.41 1.18
CA LYS A 47 -8.53 -14.88 1.12
C LYS A 47 -7.10 -15.44 0.94
N ALA A 48 -6.29 -14.84 0.09
CA ALA A 48 -4.93 -15.30 -0.14
C ALA A 48 -3.98 -15.05 1.05
N LEU A 49 -4.36 -14.17 1.98
CA LEU A 49 -3.63 -13.83 3.20
C LEU A 49 -4.27 -14.47 4.46
N GLU A 50 -5.04 -15.55 4.31
CA GLU A 50 -5.70 -16.25 5.42
C GLU A 50 -4.72 -16.76 6.50
N ASP A 51 -3.46 -16.99 6.14
CA ASP A 51 -2.39 -17.42 7.06
C ASP A 51 -1.82 -16.29 7.96
N ALA A 52 -2.24 -15.03 7.76
CA ALA A 52 -1.94 -13.95 8.69
C ALA A 52 -2.88 -14.02 9.91
N GLU A 53 -2.42 -13.64 11.11
CA GLU A 53 -3.28 -13.66 12.30
C GLU A 53 -4.36 -12.56 12.27
N GLY A 54 -4.11 -11.48 11.54
CA GLY A 54 -5.05 -10.38 11.40
C GLY A 54 -4.95 -9.67 10.06
N ILE A 55 -5.99 -8.90 9.75
CA ILE A 55 -6.06 -7.97 8.64
C ILE A 55 -6.38 -6.56 9.15
N ALA A 56 -5.79 -5.55 8.53
CA ALA A 56 -5.99 -4.15 8.89
C ALA A 56 -6.46 -3.33 7.71
N LEU A 57 -7.54 -2.57 7.90
CA LEU A 57 -8.12 -1.67 6.92
C LEU A 57 -8.73 -0.43 7.60
N LEU A 58 -9.46 0.39 6.83
CA LEU A 58 -10.03 1.65 7.30
C LEU A 58 -11.56 1.62 7.31
N ASP A 59 -12.15 1.15 6.22
CA ASP A 59 -13.59 1.21 6.01
C ASP A 59 -14.32 0.06 6.72
N ILE A 60 -15.36 0.41 7.51
CA ILE A 60 -16.12 -0.58 8.27
C ILE A 60 -17.01 -1.45 7.38
N GLN A 61 -17.49 -0.94 6.25
CA GLN A 61 -18.29 -1.71 5.30
C GLN A 61 -17.43 -2.75 4.60
N ASP A 62 -16.20 -2.40 4.21
CA ASP A 62 -15.21 -3.36 3.73
C ASP A 62 -14.93 -4.45 4.78
N ALA A 63 -14.84 -4.08 6.07
CA ALA A 63 -14.60 -5.03 7.16
C ALA A 63 -15.79 -5.99 7.35
N ILE A 64 -17.02 -5.47 7.30
CA ILE A 64 -18.26 -6.25 7.35
C ILE A 64 -18.31 -7.23 6.17
N GLN A 65 -18.06 -6.76 4.94
CA GLN A 65 -18.03 -7.63 3.76
C GLN A 65 -17.03 -8.78 3.90
N LEU A 66 -15.85 -8.52 4.46
CA LEU A 66 -14.86 -9.57 4.71
C LEU A 66 -15.32 -10.57 5.78
N ARG A 67 -15.99 -10.09 6.84
CA ARG A 67 -16.54 -10.96 7.89
C ARG A 67 -17.68 -11.82 7.36
N ASP A 68 -18.61 -11.23 6.60
CA ASP A 68 -19.73 -11.93 5.95
C ASP A 68 -19.25 -12.95 4.91
N ALA A 69 -18.14 -12.65 4.22
CA ALA A 69 -17.47 -13.59 3.33
C ALA A 69 -16.73 -14.73 4.07
N GLY A 70 -16.78 -14.75 5.40
CA GLY A 70 -16.27 -15.84 6.24
C GLY A 70 -14.87 -15.62 6.81
N SER A 71 -14.28 -14.43 6.71
CA SER A 71 -12.99 -14.15 7.33
C SER A 71 -13.06 -14.35 8.85
N ARG A 72 -12.16 -15.15 9.40
CA ARG A 72 -12.06 -15.45 10.84
C ARG A 72 -10.90 -14.74 11.54
N GLN A 73 -10.05 -14.06 10.77
CA GLN A 73 -8.90 -13.32 11.28
C GLN A 73 -9.35 -12.16 12.18
N THR A 74 -8.46 -11.67 13.04
CA THR A 74 -8.68 -10.38 13.70
C THR A 74 -8.77 -9.29 12.64
N ILE A 75 -9.80 -8.44 12.68
CA ILE A 75 -9.92 -7.30 11.78
C ILE A 75 -9.71 -6.02 12.57
N LEU A 76 -8.73 -5.21 12.17
CA LEU A 76 -8.39 -3.94 12.81
C LEU A 76 -8.77 -2.74 11.93
N LEU A 77 -9.56 -1.82 12.48
CA LEU A 77 -9.81 -0.50 11.91
C LEU A 77 -8.70 0.47 12.34
N LEU A 78 -7.78 0.80 11.43
CA LEU A 78 -6.53 1.52 11.76
C LEU A 78 -6.73 3.00 12.18
N GLU A 79 -7.88 3.57 11.84
CA GLU A 79 -8.28 4.94 12.19
C GLU A 79 -9.41 4.97 13.23
N GLY A 80 -9.83 3.79 13.69
CA GLY A 80 -10.91 3.63 14.64
C GLY A 80 -12.28 3.84 14.01
N PHE A 81 -13.20 4.37 14.83
CA PHE A 81 -14.53 4.80 14.41
C PHE A 81 -14.57 6.31 14.18
N PHE A 82 -15.45 6.73 13.27
CA PHE A 82 -15.63 8.13 12.90
C PHE A 82 -16.86 8.76 13.54
N VAL A 83 -17.82 7.93 13.94
CA VAL A 83 -19.05 8.32 14.66
C VAL A 83 -19.38 7.29 15.75
N PRO A 84 -20.11 7.65 16.82
CA PRO A 84 -20.42 6.71 17.89
C PRO A 84 -21.28 5.51 17.43
N GLU A 85 -22.04 5.67 16.35
CA GLU A 85 -22.89 4.63 15.74
C GLU A 85 -22.09 3.47 15.12
N ASP A 86 -20.79 3.66 14.88
CA ASP A 86 -19.91 2.59 14.41
C ASP A 86 -19.64 1.55 15.52
N MET A 87 -19.61 1.96 16.79
CA MET A 87 -19.23 1.08 17.91
C MET A 87 -20.15 -0.14 18.10
N PRO A 88 -21.49 -0.02 17.98
CA PRO A 88 -22.37 -1.19 17.92
C PRO A 88 -21.98 -2.22 16.86
N LEU A 89 -21.61 -1.77 15.65
CA LEU A 89 -21.20 -2.64 14.55
C LEU A 89 -19.82 -3.26 14.82
N ILE A 90 -18.86 -2.46 15.29
CA ILE A 90 -17.53 -2.96 15.71
C ILE A 90 -17.67 -4.09 16.74
N ALA A 91 -18.57 -3.91 17.71
CA ALA A 91 -18.83 -4.93 18.73
C ALA A 91 -19.58 -6.16 18.18
N GLU A 92 -20.53 -5.97 17.28
CA GLU A 92 -21.33 -7.05 16.67
C GLU A 92 -20.48 -7.97 15.79
N TYR A 93 -19.59 -7.39 14.97
CA TYR A 93 -18.72 -8.15 14.06
C TYR A 93 -17.35 -8.53 14.68
N ASP A 94 -17.15 -8.23 15.97
CA ASP A 94 -15.92 -8.46 16.75
C ASP A 94 -14.68 -7.90 16.02
N PHE A 95 -14.72 -6.60 15.71
CA PHE A 95 -13.58 -5.86 15.17
C PHE A 95 -12.75 -5.23 16.28
N ALA A 96 -11.44 -5.17 16.07
CA ALA A 96 -10.55 -4.33 16.82
C ALA A 96 -10.58 -2.90 16.27
N THR A 97 -10.49 -1.92 17.16
CA THR A 97 -10.57 -0.50 16.79
C THR A 97 -9.41 0.29 17.39
N VAL A 98 -8.81 1.17 16.59
CA VAL A 98 -7.87 2.16 17.10
C VAL A 98 -8.64 3.25 17.86
N ILE A 99 -8.06 3.74 18.97
CA ILE A 99 -8.47 5.00 19.60
C ILE A 99 -7.25 5.92 19.60
N HIS A 100 -7.41 7.11 19.02
CA HIS A 100 -6.31 8.04 18.75
C HIS A 100 -6.63 9.51 19.09
N SER A 101 -7.84 9.81 19.55
CA SER A 101 -8.25 11.17 19.91
C SER A 101 -9.22 11.22 21.10
N THR A 102 -9.27 12.38 21.78
CA THR A 102 -10.18 12.63 22.91
C THR A 102 -11.65 12.47 22.51
N GLN A 103 -12.03 12.91 21.30
CA GLN A 103 -13.40 12.77 20.80
C GLN A 103 -13.86 11.30 20.77
N GLN A 104 -13.00 10.37 20.37
CA GLN A 104 -13.30 8.94 20.39
C GLN A 104 -13.45 8.40 21.81
N LEU A 105 -12.69 8.92 22.78
CA LEU A 105 -12.86 8.56 24.20
C LEU A 105 -14.18 9.10 24.76
N ASP A 106 -14.58 10.32 24.38
CA ASP A 106 -15.83 10.91 24.85
C ASP A 106 -17.05 10.15 24.31
N TRP A 107 -16.99 9.69 23.06
CA TRP A 107 -17.97 8.76 22.51
C TRP A 107 -17.97 7.42 23.23
N LEU A 108 -16.78 6.87 23.55
CA LEU A 108 -16.65 5.61 24.28
C LEU A 108 -17.32 5.68 25.65
N ASP A 109 -17.16 6.77 26.39
CA ASP A 109 -17.77 6.95 27.72
C ASP A 109 -19.30 6.89 27.69
N ALA A 110 -19.91 7.35 26.59
CA ALA A 110 -21.35 7.26 26.38
C ALA A 110 -21.82 5.85 25.97
N TYR A 111 -20.89 4.94 25.65
CA TYR A 111 -21.23 3.61 25.13
C TYR A 111 -21.75 2.66 26.23
N PRO A 112 -22.98 2.12 26.10
CA PRO A 112 -23.63 1.40 27.18
C PRO A 112 -23.15 -0.05 27.34
N ARG A 113 -22.59 -0.67 26.29
CA ARG A 113 -22.26 -2.11 26.28
C ARG A 113 -21.01 -2.41 27.12
N ARG A 114 -20.88 -3.67 27.57
CA ARG A 114 -19.74 -4.17 28.36
C ARG A 114 -18.91 -5.18 27.56
N ASN A 115 -17.60 -5.23 27.81
CA ASN A 115 -16.64 -6.19 27.24
C ASN A 115 -16.76 -6.37 25.71
N ALA A 116 -16.97 -5.26 25.01
CA ALA A 116 -17.42 -5.23 23.62
C ALA A 116 -16.30 -4.88 22.63
N LEU A 117 -15.23 -4.21 23.08
CA LEU A 117 -14.24 -3.60 22.18
C LEU A 117 -12.81 -4.03 22.50
N HIS A 118 -12.10 -4.49 21.47
CA HIS A 118 -10.64 -4.63 21.47
C HIS A 118 -10.01 -3.30 21.04
N VAL A 119 -9.29 -2.62 21.95
CA VAL A 119 -8.79 -1.27 21.69
C VAL A 119 -7.31 -1.27 21.37
N TRP A 120 -6.94 -0.58 20.29
CA TRP A 120 -5.55 -0.25 19.97
C TRP A 120 -5.31 1.22 20.29
N LEU A 121 -4.69 1.52 21.43
CA LEU A 121 -4.36 2.89 21.82
C LEU A 121 -3.20 3.40 20.96
N LYS A 122 -3.46 4.44 20.15
CA LYS A 122 -2.45 5.06 19.30
C LYS A 122 -1.67 6.14 20.06
N ILE A 123 -0.36 5.93 20.17
CA ILE A 123 0.59 6.88 20.72
C ILE A 123 1.27 7.63 19.57
N ASN A 124 1.20 8.96 19.60
CA ASN A 124 2.01 9.80 18.74
C ASN A 124 3.46 9.82 19.26
N SER A 125 4.33 9.07 18.59
CA SER A 125 5.75 8.98 18.93
C SER A 125 6.64 9.98 18.17
N GLY A 126 6.07 10.77 17.25
CA GLY A 126 6.83 11.76 16.46
C GLY A 126 6.29 12.00 15.05
N MET A 127 5.42 11.14 14.51
CA MET A 127 4.85 11.32 13.16
C MET A 127 3.89 12.51 13.08
N ASN A 128 3.28 12.93 14.20
CA ASN A 128 2.35 14.07 14.27
C ASN A 128 1.18 13.99 13.26
N ARG A 129 0.66 12.77 13.03
CA ARG A 129 -0.52 12.52 12.20
C ARG A 129 -1.76 12.17 13.01
N LEU A 130 -1.69 11.13 13.84
CA LEU A 130 -2.75 10.68 14.74
C LEU A 130 -2.13 10.12 16.02
N GLY A 131 -2.93 10.10 17.09
CA GLY A 131 -2.56 9.51 18.38
C GLY A 131 -2.29 10.56 19.45
N PHE A 132 -2.42 10.11 20.69
CA PHE A 132 -2.21 10.95 21.87
C PHE A 132 -0.73 11.25 22.06
N VAL A 133 -0.43 12.45 22.55
CA VAL A 133 0.94 12.83 22.89
C VAL A 133 1.37 12.12 24.18
N PRO A 134 2.68 11.89 24.40
CA PRO A 134 3.21 11.16 25.55
C PRO A 134 2.60 11.51 26.91
N GLN A 135 2.34 12.80 27.14
CA GLN A 135 1.86 13.33 28.42
C GLN A 135 0.41 12.93 28.71
N GLU A 136 -0.38 12.62 27.69
CA GLU A 136 -1.79 12.23 27.82
C GLU A 136 -1.96 10.74 28.12
N ILE A 137 -0.97 9.92 27.75
CA ILE A 137 -1.05 8.45 27.80
C ILE A 137 -1.44 7.90 29.18
N PRO A 138 -0.90 8.40 30.32
CA PRO A 138 -1.32 7.91 31.63
C PRO A 138 -2.82 8.06 31.89
N ALA A 139 -3.38 9.24 31.61
CA ALA A 139 -4.80 9.50 31.81
C ALA A 139 -5.68 8.69 30.86
N VAL A 140 -5.27 8.58 29.59
CA VAL A 140 -5.99 7.80 28.58
C VAL A 140 -5.98 6.31 28.91
N MET A 141 -4.83 5.76 29.32
CA MET A 141 -4.72 4.36 29.72
C MET A 141 -5.58 4.02 30.93
N GLU A 142 -5.66 4.92 31.91
CA GLU A 142 -6.53 4.72 33.07
C GLU A 142 -8.01 4.73 32.68
N ARG A 143 -8.42 5.67 31.82
CA ARG A 143 -9.79 5.73 31.27
C ARG A 143 -10.13 4.44 30.52
N LEU A 144 -9.24 3.98 29.63
CA LEU A 144 -9.48 2.75 28.86
C LEU A 144 -9.53 1.49 29.73
N LYS A 145 -8.65 1.35 30.73
CA LYS A 145 -8.63 0.18 31.62
C LYS A 145 -9.85 0.10 32.54
N SER A 146 -10.36 1.24 32.98
CA SER A 146 -11.55 1.31 33.85
C SER A 146 -12.86 1.26 33.06
N HIS A 147 -12.83 1.48 31.74
CA HIS A 147 -14.03 1.52 30.93
C HIS A 147 -14.62 0.14 30.68
N ARG A 148 -15.85 -0.08 31.16
CA ARG A 148 -16.57 -1.38 31.09
C ARG A 148 -16.71 -1.98 29.70
N ALA A 149 -16.65 -1.18 28.63
CA ALA A 149 -16.77 -1.65 27.25
C ALA A 149 -15.46 -2.20 26.68
N VAL A 150 -14.31 -1.83 27.27
CA VAL A 150 -12.98 -2.19 26.75
C VAL A 150 -12.60 -3.56 27.31
N ARG A 151 -12.32 -4.51 26.41
CA ARG A 151 -11.94 -5.88 26.76
C ARG A 151 -10.43 -5.98 27.04
N ASP A 152 -9.65 -5.38 26.16
CA ASP A 152 -8.19 -5.29 26.26
C ASP A 152 -7.66 -4.08 25.48
N VAL A 153 -6.40 -3.73 25.77
CA VAL A 153 -5.69 -2.61 25.17
C VAL A 153 -4.36 -3.08 24.60
N ILE A 154 -4.11 -2.76 23.33
CA ILE A 154 -2.83 -2.91 22.64
C ILE A 154 -2.25 -1.51 22.41
N LEU A 155 -0.97 -1.32 22.73
CA LEU A 155 -0.26 -0.06 22.46
C LEU A 155 0.24 -0.03 21.02
N MET A 156 -0.10 1.02 20.29
CA MET A 156 0.22 1.15 18.87
C MET A 156 0.97 2.46 18.61
N THR A 157 1.98 2.42 17.74
CA THR A 157 2.53 3.63 17.10
C THR A 157 2.83 3.38 15.63
N HIS A 158 3.32 4.39 14.90
CA HIS A 158 3.74 4.25 13.51
C HIS A 158 4.94 5.13 13.21
N PHE A 159 5.93 4.56 12.51
CA PHE A 159 7.15 5.26 12.14
C PHE A 159 6.95 6.15 10.91
N SER A 160 7.60 7.31 10.91
CA SER A 160 7.59 8.26 9.80
C SER A 160 8.82 8.15 8.89
N HIS A 161 9.97 7.70 9.40
CA HIS A 161 11.25 7.67 8.68
C HIS A 161 11.89 6.28 8.67
N ALA A 162 11.11 5.20 8.75
CA ALA A 162 11.65 3.84 8.81
C ALA A 162 12.34 3.39 7.50
N ASP A 163 12.06 4.08 6.41
CA ASP A 163 12.60 3.91 5.08
C ASP A 163 13.77 4.86 4.77
N GLU A 164 14.00 5.85 5.63
CA GLU A 164 15.02 6.90 5.45
C GLU A 164 16.22 6.71 6.41
N ALA A 165 17.23 7.58 6.29
CA ALA A 165 18.48 7.48 7.05
C ALA A 165 18.29 7.80 8.54
N GLU A 166 17.36 8.68 8.87
CA GLU A 166 16.96 9.10 10.21
C GLU A 166 16.46 7.91 11.04
N GLY A 167 15.81 6.95 10.38
CA GLY A 167 15.39 5.69 10.96
C GLY A 167 14.34 5.82 12.07
N VAL A 168 14.37 4.87 13.02
CA VAL A 168 13.29 4.67 13.99
C VAL A 168 13.66 5.00 15.44
N ALA A 169 14.94 5.30 15.71
CA ALA A 169 15.50 5.29 17.06
C ALA A 169 14.73 6.22 18.03
N ALA A 170 14.56 7.49 17.66
CA ALA A 170 13.89 8.48 18.51
C ALA A 170 12.42 8.14 18.80
N GLN A 171 11.68 7.67 17.78
CA GLN A 171 10.28 7.25 17.96
C GLN A 171 10.18 5.97 18.81
N LEU A 172 11.12 5.03 18.63
CA LEU A 172 11.17 3.77 19.35
C LEU A 172 11.49 4.00 20.83
N GLU A 173 12.46 4.85 21.15
CA GLU A 173 12.81 5.21 22.53
C GLU A 173 11.61 5.85 23.23
N ARG A 174 10.99 6.86 22.61
CA ARG A 174 9.81 7.54 23.16
C ARG A 174 8.65 6.56 23.41
N PHE A 175 8.38 5.68 22.45
CA PHE A 175 7.32 4.68 22.59
C PHE A 175 7.64 3.68 23.71
N ASN A 176 8.85 3.14 23.76
CA ASN A 176 9.25 2.15 24.75
C ASN A 176 9.27 2.73 26.17
N GLY A 177 9.74 3.98 26.33
CA GLY A 177 9.73 4.66 27.63
C GLY A 177 8.33 4.79 28.22
N LEU A 178 7.32 5.08 27.39
CA LEU A 178 5.91 5.12 27.81
C LEU A 178 5.34 3.72 28.02
N ALA A 179 5.59 2.82 27.08
CA ALA A 179 5.04 1.47 27.09
C ALA A 179 5.54 0.63 28.27
N ALA A 180 6.75 0.91 28.80
CA ALA A 180 7.35 0.18 29.91
C ALA A 180 6.49 0.18 31.19
N ALA A 181 5.65 1.21 31.40
CA ALA A 181 4.74 1.29 32.54
C ALA A 181 3.53 0.34 32.42
N TYR A 182 3.30 -0.28 31.26
CA TYR A 182 2.11 -1.06 30.96
C TYR A 182 2.47 -2.47 30.49
N ARG A 183 1.84 -3.48 31.10
CA ARG A 183 1.91 -4.88 30.63
C ARG A 183 0.93 -5.13 29.47
N ALA A 184 0.99 -4.30 28.43
CA ALA A 184 0.11 -4.37 27.27
C ALA A 184 0.89 -4.84 26.02
N PRO A 185 0.28 -5.63 25.12
CA PRO A 185 0.89 -5.96 23.83
C PRO A 185 1.17 -4.70 23.01
N ARG A 186 2.17 -4.77 22.13
CA ARG A 186 2.69 -3.62 21.38
C ARG A 186 2.68 -3.87 19.87
N SER A 187 2.37 -2.84 19.10
CA SER A 187 2.47 -2.87 17.63
C SER A 187 3.08 -1.59 17.06
N LEU A 188 4.23 -1.71 16.41
CA LEU A 188 4.99 -0.56 15.92
C LEU A 188 5.33 -0.69 14.43
N ALA A 189 5.92 -1.83 14.06
CA ALA A 189 6.54 -2.02 12.77
C ALA A 189 5.56 -1.97 11.59
N ASN A 190 5.81 -1.06 10.64
CA ASN A 190 5.30 -1.13 9.27
C ASN A 190 6.24 -2.01 8.41
N SER A 191 6.03 -2.07 7.09
CA SER A 191 6.91 -2.86 6.19
C SER A 191 8.39 -2.50 6.34
N ALA A 192 8.74 -1.21 6.30
CA ALA A 192 10.11 -0.74 6.39
C ALA A 192 10.75 -1.14 7.73
N ALA A 193 10.04 -0.92 8.83
CA ALA A 193 10.56 -1.24 10.15
C ALA A 193 10.65 -2.75 10.42
N LEU A 194 9.72 -3.55 9.88
CA LEU A 194 9.80 -5.02 9.93
C LEU A 194 11.07 -5.52 9.24
N LEU A 195 11.39 -4.97 8.06
CA LEU A 195 12.54 -5.39 7.25
C LEU A 195 13.89 -4.94 7.84
N ARG A 196 13.97 -3.70 8.35
CA ARG A 196 15.25 -3.06 8.71
C ARG A 196 15.55 -3.03 10.20
N TYR A 197 14.54 -3.11 11.08
CA TYR A 197 14.71 -2.89 12.52
C TYR A 197 14.02 -3.95 13.38
N PRO A 198 14.70 -5.10 13.66
CA PRO A 198 14.15 -6.19 14.48
C PRO A 198 13.63 -5.77 15.86
N ALA A 199 14.25 -4.76 16.48
CA ALA A 199 13.81 -4.21 17.77
C ALA A 199 12.40 -3.59 17.78
N THR A 200 11.78 -3.40 16.60
CA THR A 200 10.46 -2.78 16.44
C THR A 200 9.31 -3.77 16.34
N HIS A 201 9.58 -5.08 16.27
CA HIS A 201 8.56 -6.07 15.91
C HIS A 201 7.41 -6.19 16.93
N GLY A 202 7.71 -6.03 18.23
CA GLY A 202 6.71 -6.07 19.28
C GLY A 202 5.90 -7.37 19.28
N ASP A 203 4.61 -7.28 19.58
CA ASP A 203 3.68 -8.43 19.60
C ASP A 203 2.91 -8.57 18.28
N TRP A 204 2.77 -7.47 17.55
CA TRP A 204 2.12 -7.39 16.24
C TRP A 204 2.91 -6.51 15.27
N VAL A 205 3.23 -7.05 14.09
CA VAL A 205 3.77 -6.29 12.96
C VAL A 205 2.68 -6.00 11.93
N ARG A 206 2.83 -4.92 11.17
CA ARG A 206 1.81 -4.45 10.22
C ARG A 206 2.37 -4.25 8.81
N PRO A 207 2.81 -5.33 8.13
CA PRO A 207 3.29 -5.24 6.76
C PRO A 207 2.16 -4.81 5.81
N GLY A 208 2.45 -3.81 4.98
CA GLY A 208 1.61 -3.33 3.90
C GLY A 208 2.32 -3.51 2.57
N ILE A 209 3.04 -2.49 2.10
CA ILE A 209 3.66 -2.47 0.76
C ILE A 209 4.51 -3.71 0.43
N MET A 210 5.23 -4.27 1.41
CA MET A 210 6.07 -5.44 1.16
C MET A 210 5.25 -6.68 0.78
N LEU A 211 4.00 -6.80 1.26
CA LEU A 211 3.11 -7.90 0.87
C LEU A 211 2.81 -7.84 -0.63
N TYR A 212 2.77 -6.64 -1.20
CA TYR A 212 2.47 -6.41 -2.61
C TYR A 212 3.71 -6.45 -3.51
N GLY A 213 4.87 -6.82 -2.95
CA GLY A 213 6.07 -7.07 -3.75
C GLY A 213 6.86 -5.83 -4.11
N ALA A 214 6.63 -4.72 -3.41
CA ALA A 214 7.37 -3.47 -3.60
C ALA A 214 8.22 -3.16 -2.35
N SER A 215 9.46 -2.76 -2.60
CA SER A 215 10.36 -2.30 -1.55
C SER A 215 9.88 -0.98 -0.96
N PRO A 216 9.94 -0.81 0.37
CA PRO A 216 9.76 0.50 0.98
C PRO A 216 11.02 1.37 0.90
N PHE A 217 12.15 0.87 0.37
CA PHE A 217 13.45 1.54 0.42
C PHE A 217 13.89 2.05 -0.96
N ALA A 218 14.62 3.17 -0.98
CA ALA A 218 15.26 3.68 -2.19
C ALA A 218 16.57 2.93 -2.54
N ASP A 219 17.24 2.38 -1.53
CA ASP A 219 18.58 1.78 -1.63
C ASP A 219 18.57 0.25 -1.75
N VAL A 220 17.42 -0.39 -1.55
CA VAL A 220 17.28 -1.85 -1.61
C VAL A 220 16.07 -2.23 -2.45
N SER A 221 16.26 -3.05 -3.49
CA SER A 221 15.18 -3.53 -4.37
C SER A 221 14.30 -4.60 -3.71
N ALA A 222 13.07 -4.75 -4.20
CA ALA A 222 12.18 -5.84 -3.79
C ALA A 222 12.83 -7.23 -3.96
N GLN A 223 13.56 -7.43 -5.07
CA GLN A 223 14.23 -8.69 -5.35
C GLN A 223 15.29 -9.05 -4.29
N GLN A 224 16.10 -8.06 -3.86
CA GLN A 224 17.10 -8.27 -2.79
C GLN A 224 16.46 -8.64 -1.45
N LEU A 225 15.22 -8.19 -1.22
CA LEU A 225 14.43 -8.53 -0.04
C LEU A 225 13.68 -9.87 -0.20
N GLY A 226 13.82 -10.55 -1.35
CA GLY A 226 13.09 -11.78 -1.67
C GLY A 226 11.60 -11.57 -1.95
N LEU A 227 11.18 -10.32 -2.17
CA LEU A 227 9.82 -9.94 -2.50
C LEU A 227 9.56 -10.13 -3.99
N GLN A 228 8.35 -10.57 -4.32
CA GLN A 228 7.89 -10.81 -5.69
C GLN A 228 6.75 -9.84 -6.03
N PRO A 229 6.80 -9.13 -7.17
CA PRO A 229 5.77 -8.17 -7.55
C PRO A 229 4.42 -8.88 -7.69
N VAL A 230 3.40 -8.38 -7.00
CA VAL A 230 2.06 -9.00 -7.03
C VAL A 230 1.24 -8.47 -8.21
N MET A 231 1.31 -7.17 -8.51
CA MET A 231 0.61 -6.58 -9.66
C MET A 231 1.53 -6.45 -10.88
N THR A 232 1.05 -6.93 -12.03
CA THR A 232 1.62 -6.65 -13.35
C THR A 232 0.61 -5.91 -14.21
N LEU A 233 0.83 -4.61 -14.41
CA LEU A 233 0.01 -3.78 -15.29
C LEU A 233 0.55 -3.88 -16.72
N THR A 234 -0.28 -4.35 -17.63
CA THR A 234 0.09 -4.54 -19.04
C THR A 234 -0.92 -3.93 -19.98
N SER A 235 -0.44 -3.54 -21.15
CA SER A 235 -1.24 -3.04 -22.26
C SER A 235 -0.61 -3.47 -23.60
N GLU A 236 -1.06 -2.90 -24.70
CA GLU A 236 -0.53 -3.15 -26.04
C GLU A 236 -0.26 -1.86 -26.80
N ILE A 237 0.67 -1.95 -27.74
CA ILE A 237 0.90 -0.92 -28.75
C ILE A 237 -0.30 -0.90 -29.72
N ILE A 238 -0.98 0.23 -29.86
CA ILE A 238 -2.14 0.42 -30.74
C ILE A 238 -1.81 1.24 -32.00
N SER A 239 -0.66 1.89 -32.05
CA SER A 239 -0.15 2.61 -33.22
C SER A 239 1.37 2.59 -33.23
N VAL A 240 1.96 2.47 -34.40
CA VAL A 240 3.40 2.64 -34.64
C VAL A 240 3.59 3.68 -35.74
N ARG A 241 4.53 4.61 -35.54
CA ARG A 241 4.83 5.67 -36.51
C ARG A 241 6.33 5.89 -36.59
N GLU A 242 6.79 6.29 -37.77
CA GLU A 242 8.10 6.90 -37.96
C GLU A 242 7.92 8.43 -37.88
N ILE A 243 8.77 9.10 -37.12
CA ILE A 243 8.82 10.56 -37.02
C ILE A 243 10.19 11.08 -37.41
N ARG A 244 10.24 12.28 -37.96
CA ARG A 244 11.49 12.92 -38.38
C ARG A 244 12.08 13.79 -37.27
N SER A 245 13.37 14.09 -37.39
CA SER A 245 14.02 15.11 -36.55
C SER A 245 13.23 16.42 -36.60
N GLY A 246 13.01 17.01 -35.43
CA GLY A 246 12.27 18.25 -35.24
C GLY A 246 10.77 18.09 -35.01
N GLU A 247 10.18 16.91 -35.23
CA GLU A 247 8.77 16.64 -34.93
C GLU A 247 8.51 16.49 -33.43
N TYR A 248 7.28 16.80 -33.00
CA TYR A 248 6.87 16.80 -31.60
C TYR A 248 5.93 15.64 -31.26
N ILE A 249 5.94 15.16 -30.01
CA ILE A 249 5.05 14.11 -29.53
C ILE A 249 4.13 14.63 -28.41
N GLY A 250 2.84 14.37 -28.58
CA GLY A 250 1.82 14.57 -27.55
C GLY A 250 1.50 16.04 -27.24
N TYR A 251 0.79 16.25 -26.14
CA TYR A 251 0.34 17.58 -25.73
C TYR A 251 1.50 18.51 -25.36
N ALA A 252 1.37 19.78 -25.77
CA ALA A 252 2.30 20.88 -25.48
C ALA A 252 3.73 20.68 -26.01
N GLY A 253 3.97 19.68 -26.87
CA GLY A 253 5.28 19.47 -27.51
C GLY A 253 6.43 19.26 -26.52
N LEU A 254 6.17 18.65 -25.36
CA LEU A 254 7.20 18.42 -24.33
C LEU A 254 8.34 17.50 -24.78
N PHE A 255 8.12 16.74 -25.85
CA PHE A 255 9.15 15.98 -26.52
C PHE A 255 9.26 16.43 -27.96
N ARG A 256 10.48 16.72 -28.38
CA ARG A 256 10.88 17.02 -29.76
C ARG A 256 11.94 16.01 -30.15
N ALA A 257 11.73 15.28 -31.24
CA ALA A 257 12.70 14.31 -31.74
C ALA A 257 13.96 15.03 -32.22
N ASP A 258 15.12 14.53 -31.80
CA ASP A 258 16.44 15.01 -32.22
C ASP A 258 16.91 14.33 -33.51
N CYS A 259 16.47 13.09 -33.74
CA CYS A 259 16.76 12.28 -34.92
C CYS A 259 15.48 11.66 -35.50
N GLY A 260 15.62 10.89 -36.59
CA GLY A 260 14.52 10.05 -37.07
C GLY A 260 14.27 8.92 -36.08
N MET A 261 13.03 8.75 -35.63
CA MET A 261 12.69 7.81 -34.56
C MET A 261 11.45 7.00 -34.91
N ARG A 262 11.44 5.76 -34.42
CA ARG A 262 10.26 4.91 -34.43
C ARG A 262 9.56 5.00 -33.09
N ILE A 263 8.28 5.33 -33.09
CA ILE A 263 7.49 5.54 -31.88
C ILE A 263 6.26 4.64 -31.83
N GLY A 264 5.86 4.29 -30.62
CA GLY A 264 4.64 3.54 -30.33
C GLY A 264 3.65 4.36 -29.53
N THR A 265 2.37 4.04 -29.66
CA THR A 265 1.31 4.50 -28.75
C THR A 265 0.77 3.31 -27.99
N VAL A 266 0.84 3.33 -26.66
CA VAL A 266 0.29 2.31 -25.76
C VAL A 266 -1.12 2.70 -25.32
N ALA A 267 -2.05 1.74 -25.24
CA ALA A 267 -3.44 1.96 -24.79
C ALA A 267 -3.60 2.06 -23.26
N CYS A 268 -2.77 2.91 -22.63
CA CYS A 268 -2.79 3.21 -21.21
C CYS A 268 -2.62 4.71 -21.01
N GLY A 269 -3.32 5.31 -20.07
CA GLY A 269 -3.16 6.70 -19.70
C GLY A 269 -3.57 6.98 -18.26
N TYR A 270 -3.69 8.27 -17.90
CA TYR A 270 -3.95 8.65 -16.52
C TYR A 270 -5.35 8.28 -16.01
N ALA A 271 -6.33 8.06 -16.90
CA ALA A 271 -7.63 7.56 -16.48
C ALA A 271 -7.63 6.07 -16.13
N ASP A 272 -6.55 5.35 -16.45
CA ASP A 272 -6.32 3.96 -16.05
C ASP A 272 -5.54 3.86 -14.73
N GLY A 273 -5.00 4.99 -14.25
CA GLY A 273 -4.19 5.08 -13.02
C GLY A 273 -2.71 5.39 -13.27
N TYR A 274 -2.27 5.51 -14.52
CA TYR A 274 -0.87 5.85 -14.82
C TYR A 274 -0.59 7.33 -14.49
N PRO A 275 0.54 7.68 -13.85
CA PRO A 275 0.80 9.04 -13.38
C PRO A 275 0.89 10.02 -14.55
N ARG A 276 -0.04 10.99 -14.62
CA ARG A 276 -0.05 12.03 -15.67
C ARG A 276 1.26 12.85 -15.70
N HIS A 277 1.89 12.99 -14.54
CA HIS A 277 3.10 13.79 -14.36
C HIS A 277 4.38 13.02 -14.70
N ALA A 278 4.31 11.72 -15.02
CA ALA A 278 5.48 10.96 -15.44
C ALA A 278 6.19 11.65 -16.62
N PRO A 279 7.49 11.96 -16.49
CA PRO A 279 8.23 12.66 -17.53
C PRO A 279 8.58 11.71 -18.69
N THR A 280 8.98 12.31 -19.83
CA THR A 280 9.75 11.60 -20.86
C THR A 280 10.93 10.90 -20.20
N GLY A 281 11.21 9.66 -20.57
CA GLY A 281 12.30 8.88 -19.97
C GLY A 281 11.84 7.88 -18.90
N THR A 282 10.57 7.94 -18.46
CA THR A 282 10.02 6.95 -17.52
C THR A 282 10.14 5.55 -18.13
N PRO A 283 10.69 4.56 -17.39
CA PRO A 283 10.96 3.24 -17.95
C PRO A 283 9.68 2.45 -18.21
N ILE A 284 9.70 1.63 -19.26
CA ILE A 284 8.62 0.72 -19.66
C ILE A 284 9.24 -0.47 -20.42
N LEU A 285 8.59 -1.63 -20.44
CA LEU A 285 8.96 -2.73 -21.36
C LEU A 285 8.05 -2.79 -22.56
N VAL A 286 8.60 -3.05 -23.74
CA VAL A 286 7.85 -3.47 -24.94
C VAL A 286 8.42 -4.79 -25.43
N ASN A 287 7.59 -5.82 -25.54
CA ASN A 287 8.00 -7.22 -25.82
C ASN A 287 9.15 -7.70 -24.91
N GLY A 288 9.12 -7.31 -23.63
CA GLY A 288 10.14 -7.64 -22.64
C GLY A 288 11.45 -6.84 -22.76
N GLN A 289 11.58 -5.96 -23.77
CA GLN A 289 12.75 -5.11 -23.94
C GLN A 289 12.51 -3.74 -23.30
N ARG A 290 13.50 -3.27 -22.53
CA ARG A 290 13.43 -2.00 -21.82
C ARG A 290 13.53 -0.82 -22.79
N THR A 291 12.63 0.13 -22.63
CA THR A 291 12.60 1.42 -23.34
C THR A 291 12.05 2.51 -22.42
N ARG A 292 11.66 3.64 -22.97
CA ARG A 292 11.17 4.83 -22.27
C ARG A 292 9.87 5.38 -22.84
N THR A 293 9.11 6.06 -21.99
CA THR A 293 7.99 6.90 -22.41
C THR A 293 8.48 8.18 -23.10
N LEU A 294 7.66 8.71 -24.01
CA LEU A 294 7.91 9.92 -24.77
C LEU A 294 6.73 10.89 -24.65
N GLY A 295 7.04 12.15 -24.30
CA GLY A 295 6.06 13.21 -24.20
C GLY A 295 5.12 13.04 -23.00
N ARG A 296 4.04 13.82 -22.99
CA ARG A 296 3.08 13.84 -21.87
C ARG A 296 2.14 12.63 -21.93
N VAL A 297 1.95 11.98 -20.79
CA VAL A 297 0.88 10.99 -20.59
C VAL A 297 -0.50 11.65 -20.83
N SER A 298 -1.29 11.07 -21.73
CA SER A 298 -2.65 11.51 -22.06
C SER A 298 -3.69 10.75 -21.22
N MET A 299 -4.98 11.08 -21.38
CA MET A 299 -6.05 10.41 -20.63
C MET A 299 -6.01 8.90 -20.84
N ASP A 300 -5.75 8.49 -22.08
CA ASP A 300 -5.93 7.11 -22.53
C ASP A 300 -4.70 6.51 -23.23
N MET A 301 -3.64 7.31 -23.42
CA MET A 301 -2.53 6.93 -24.28
C MET A 301 -1.18 7.45 -23.75
N ILE A 302 -0.14 6.64 -23.95
CA ILE A 302 1.26 6.95 -23.66
C ILE A 302 2.07 6.75 -24.94
N GLY A 303 2.94 7.72 -25.26
CA GLY A 303 3.95 7.56 -26.31
C GLY A 303 5.15 6.79 -25.77
N VAL A 304 5.76 5.92 -26.58
CA VAL A 304 6.96 5.15 -26.21
C VAL A 304 7.97 5.11 -27.35
N ASP A 305 9.24 5.02 -26.99
CA ASP A 305 10.35 4.89 -27.93
C ASP A 305 10.48 3.44 -28.40
N LEU A 306 10.45 3.21 -29.70
CA LEU A 306 10.57 1.88 -30.32
C LEU A 306 11.81 1.77 -31.21
N SER A 307 12.70 2.76 -31.17
CA SER A 307 13.86 2.87 -32.08
C SER A 307 14.75 1.63 -32.02
N ASP A 308 14.98 1.09 -30.81
CA ASP A 308 15.82 -0.10 -30.60
C ASP A 308 15.02 -1.42 -30.54
N ILE A 309 13.71 -1.39 -30.85
CA ILE A 309 12.82 -2.56 -30.74
C ILE A 309 12.21 -2.88 -32.10
N ALA A 310 13.05 -3.38 -33.02
CA ALA A 310 12.66 -3.68 -34.41
C ALA A 310 11.43 -4.59 -34.52
N GLY A 311 11.27 -5.57 -33.61
CA GLY A 311 10.16 -6.51 -33.59
C GLY A 311 8.84 -5.96 -33.02
N ALA A 312 8.83 -4.75 -32.44
CA ALA A 312 7.60 -4.14 -31.95
C ALA A 312 6.66 -3.82 -33.11
N ARG A 313 5.36 -4.02 -32.93
CA ARG A 313 4.28 -3.79 -33.91
C ARG A 313 2.99 -3.52 -33.16
N VAL A 314 1.94 -3.10 -33.85
CA VAL A 314 0.59 -3.05 -33.25
C VAL A 314 0.24 -4.42 -32.66
N GLY A 315 -0.25 -4.45 -31.43
CA GLY A 315 -0.48 -5.66 -30.62
C GLY A 315 0.73 -6.15 -29.82
N SER A 316 1.89 -5.48 -29.90
CA SER A 316 3.03 -5.81 -29.03
C SER A 316 2.73 -5.48 -27.58
N ARG A 317 3.06 -6.40 -26.67
CA ARG A 317 2.82 -6.25 -25.24
C ARG A 317 3.69 -5.12 -24.68
N ALA A 318 3.08 -4.22 -23.94
CA ALA A 318 3.73 -3.22 -23.12
C ALA A 318 3.52 -3.57 -21.64
N THR A 319 4.60 -3.66 -20.85
CA THR A 319 4.52 -3.81 -19.39
C THR A 319 4.84 -2.47 -18.75
N LEU A 320 3.84 -1.89 -18.07
CA LEU A 320 3.92 -0.60 -17.41
C LEU A 320 4.69 -0.74 -16.11
N TRP A 321 4.36 -1.74 -15.30
CA TRP A 321 5.09 -2.20 -14.12
C TRP A 321 4.71 -3.64 -13.78
N GLY A 322 5.47 -4.27 -12.88
CA GLY A 322 5.32 -5.65 -12.41
C GLY A 322 6.45 -6.55 -12.87
N ASP A 323 6.10 -7.72 -13.43
CA ASP A 323 7.07 -8.69 -13.92
C ASP A 323 8.05 -8.09 -14.94
N GLY A 324 9.34 -8.12 -14.61
CA GLY A 324 10.44 -7.51 -15.38
C GLY A 324 10.55 -5.98 -15.32
N MET A 325 9.59 -5.27 -14.73
CA MET A 325 9.59 -3.80 -14.61
C MET A 325 9.17 -3.37 -13.20
N PRO A 326 10.12 -3.24 -12.25
CA PRO A 326 9.79 -2.88 -10.87
C PRO A 326 9.00 -1.58 -10.79
N VAL A 327 7.90 -1.60 -10.03
CA VAL A 327 7.03 -0.42 -9.86
C VAL A 327 7.78 0.74 -9.17
N GLU A 328 8.79 0.41 -8.36
CA GLU A 328 9.69 1.35 -7.70
C GLU A 328 10.47 2.19 -8.70
N GLU A 329 10.96 1.60 -9.80
CA GLU A 329 11.70 2.32 -10.83
C GLU A 329 10.80 3.31 -11.57
N VAL A 330 9.56 2.92 -11.86
CA VAL A 330 8.55 3.77 -12.49
C VAL A 330 8.15 4.91 -11.56
N ALA A 331 7.90 4.60 -10.28
CA ALA A 331 7.54 5.59 -9.27
C ALA A 331 8.66 6.61 -9.06
N HIS A 332 9.91 6.14 -8.91
CA HIS A 332 11.07 7.01 -8.76
C HIS A 332 11.26 7.91 -9.97
N ALA A 333 11.17 7.38 -11.20
CA ALA A 333 11.28 8.18 -12.42
C ALA A 333 10.14 9.21 -12.55
N ALA A 334 8.96 8.91 -12.02
CA ALA A 334 7.83 9.84 -11.97
C ALA A 334 7.89 10.83 -10.80
N GLY A 335 8.83 10.69 -9.86
CA GLY A 335 8.91 11.55 -8.67
C GLY A 335 7.82 11.25 -7.64
N THR A 336 7.39 9.99 -7.55
CA THR A 336 6.42 9.50 -6.56
C THR A 336 6.87 8.17 -5.93
N ILE A 337 5.97 7.50 -5.20
CA ILE A 337 6.18 6.24 -4.49
C ILE A 337 5.28 5.14 -5.06
N SER A 338 5.72 3.89 -4.95
CA SER A 338 4.99 2.70 -5.44
C SER A 338 3.57 2.59 -4.87
N TYR A 339 3.35 3.10 -3.65
CA TYR A 339 2.03 3.13 -3.02
C TYR A 339 1.02 3.91 -3.87
N GLU A 340 1.41 5.08 -4.40
CA GLU A 340 0.50 5.91 -5.21
C GLU A 340 0.15 5.16 -6.50
N LEU A 341 1.15 4.61 -7.19
CA LEU A 341 0.93 3.90 -8.46
C LEU A 341 0.01 2.69 -8.31
N LEU A 342 0.25 1.85 -7.30
CA LEU A 342 -0.54 0.65 -7.06
C LEU A 342 -1.98 1.01 -6.63
N CYS A 343 -2.16 2.01 -5.78
CA CYS A 343 -3.49 2.45 -5.33
C CYS A 343 -4.27 3.22 -6.40
N ALA A 344 -3.60 3.79 -7.40
CA ALA A 344 -4.24 4.61 -8.44
C ALA A 344 -4.95 3.79 -9.53
N LEU A 345 -4.80 2.46 -9.54
CA LEU A 345 -5.45 1.60 -10.53
C LEU A 345 -6.97 1.81 -10.52
N THR A 346 -7.52 2.29 -11.64
CA THR A 346 -8.95 2.63 -11.71
C THR A 346 -9.81 1.44 -12.11
N ALA A 347 -11.12 1.53 -11.86
CA ALA A 347 -12.09 0.51 -12.26
C ALA A 347 -12.18 0.27 -13.78
N ARG A 348 -11.54 1.11 -14.62
CA ARG A 348 -11.47 0.90 -16.08
C ARG A 348 -10.55 -0.26 -16.45
N VAL A 349 -9.59 -0.61 -15.58
CA VAL A 349 -8.63 -1.67 -15.85
C VAL A 349 -9.19 -3.01 -15.37
N PRO A 350 -9.41 -3.98 -16.27
CA PRO A 350 -9.78 -5.34 -15.88
C PRO A 350 -8.69 -5.98 -15.03
N VAL A 351 -9.09 -6.52 -13.87
CA VAL A 351 -8.20 -7.23 -12.94
C VAL A 351 -8.35 -8.74 -13.13
N ARG A 352 -7.23 -9.45 -13.27
CA ARG A 352 -7.16 -10.92 -13.36
C ARG A 352 -6.26 -11.47 -12.26
N TYR A 353 -6.60 -12.63 -11.71
CA TYR A 353 -5.84 -13.34 -10.68
C TYR A 353 -5.35 -14.68 -11.21
#